data_AF-A0A6P0PEB2-F1
#
_entry.id   AF-A0A6P0PEB2-F1
#
_cell.length_a   1.000
_cell.length_b   1.000
_cell.length_c   1.000
_cell.angle_alpha   90.00
_cell.angle_beta   90.00
_cell.angle_gamma   90.00
#
_symmetry.space_group_name_H-M   'P 1'
#
loop_
_entity.id
_entity.type
_entity.pdbx_description
1 polymer ?
#
loop_
_entity_poly.entity_id
_entity_poly.type
_entity_poly.pdbx_seq_one_letter_code
_entity_poly.pdbx_strand_id
1 'polypeptide(L)'
;MLASGSIDTTVKIWHRDGRLYRTLRGHSAIVRDIAFSPDGQMLASASGDRTIILWNLDRILQLDKLAYACNWVKDYLQTNQQLEQSDRHLCSDFG
;
A
#
# COMPACT_ATOMS: atom_id res chain seq x y z
N MET A 1 -7.08 13.94 -7.03
CA MET A 1 -5.86 13.12 -7.18
C MET A 1 -5.75 12.78 -8.65
N LEU A 2 -4.53 12.70 -9.19
CA LEU A 2 -4.28 12.24 -10.56
C LEU A 2 -3.49 10.94 -10.51
N ALA A 3 -3.61 10.11 -11.54
CA ALA A 3 -2.79 8.92 -11.72
C ALA A 3 -2.26 8.86 -13.16
N SER A 4 -1.13 8.19 -13.34
CA SER A 4 -0.52 7.94 -14.63
C SER A 4 0.15 6.57 -14.65
N GLY A 5 -0.10 5.77 -15.69
CA GLY A 5 0.71 4.60 -16.05
C GLY A 5 1.88 5.01 -16.96
N SER A 6 2.99 4.29 -16.91
CA SER A 6 4.20 4.63 -17.66
C SER A 6 4.90 3.41 -18.28
N ILE A 7 5.73 3.68 -19.28
CA ILE A 7 6.66 2.72 -19.90
C ILE A 7 7.68 2.21 -18.89
N ASP A 8 7.95 2.96 -17.82
CA ASP A 8 8.84 2.56 -16.72
C ASP A 8 8.25 1.47 -15.80
N THR A 9 7.14 0.86 -16.19
CA THR A 9 6.38 -0.20 -15.49
C THR A 9 5.71 0.24 -14.18
N THR A 10 5.68 1.55 -13.90
CA THR A 10 5.06 2.07 -12.67
C THR A 10 3.72 2.76 -12.91
N VAL A 11 2.92 2.82 -11.85
CA VAL A 11 1.81 3.77 -11.73
C VAL A 11 2.23 4.85 -10.74
N LYS A 12 2.06 6.12 -11.11
CA LYS A 12 2.33 7.25 -10.22
C LYS A 12 1.03 7.94 -9.83
N ILE A 13 0.93 8.30 -8.56
CA ILE A 13 -0.18 9.02 -7.96
C ILE A 13 0.32 10.43 -7.61
N TRP A 14 -0.47 11.44 -7.95
CA TRP A 14 -0.10 12.84 -7.84
C TRP A 14 -1.16 13.65 -7.10
N HIS A 15 -0.68 14.63 -6.33
CA HIS A 15 -1.51 15.74 -5.88
C HIS A 15 -1.90 16.61 -7.08
N ARG A 16 -3.03 17.34 -6.95
CA ARG A 16 -3.52 18.21 -8.04
C ARG A 16 -2.59 19.40 -8.31
N ASP A 17 -1.73 19.75 -7.35
CA ASP A 17 -0.69 20.77 -7.49
C ASP A 17 0.57 20.27 -8.23
N GLY A 18 0.57 19.01 -8.70
CA GLY A 18 1.68 18.40 -9.44
C GLY A 18 2.72 17.71 -8.58
N ARG A 19 2.61 17.73 -7.25
CA ARG A 19 3.56 16.99 -6.38
C ARG A 19 3.31 15.49 -6.47
N LEU A 20 4.38 14.72 -6.70
CA LEU A 20 4.32 13.26 -6.67
C LEU A 20 3.96 12.79 -5.26
N TYR A 21 2.88 12.04 -5.13
CA TYR A 21 2.43 11.51 -3.84
C TYR A 21 2.95 10.09 -3.59
N ARG A 22 2.83 9.20 -4.58
CA ARG A 22 3.32 7.82 -4.47
C ARG A 22 3.65 7.20 -5.82
N THR A 23 4.64 6.32 -5.83
CA THR A 23 4.92 5.41 -6.96
C THR A 23 4.51 4.00 -6.56
N LEU A 24 3.62 3.40 -7.33
CA LEU A 24 3.16 2.02 -7.20
C LEU A 24 3.99 1.15 -8.14
N ARG A 25 4.66 0.16 -7.55
CA ARG A 25 5.50 -0.81 -8.26
C ARG A 25 4.87 -2.19 -8.14
N GLY A 26 4.77 -2.91 -9.24
CA GLY A 26 4.19 -4.24 -9.26
C GLY A 26 4.17 -4.86 -10.66
N HIS A 27 3.87 -4.05 -11.66
CA HIS A 27 3.96 -4.49 -13.05
C HIS A 27 5.40 -4.71 -13.50
N SER A 28 5.60 -5.73 -14.33
CA SER A 28 6.90 -6.11 -14.90
C SER A 28 7.07 -5.68 -16.36
N ALA A 29 6.05 -5.01 -16.92
CA ALA A 29 6.10 -4.40 -18.24
C ALA A 29 5.31 -3.08 -18.26
N ILE A 30 5.23 -2.45 -19.44
CA ILE A 30 4.62 -1.13 -19.60
C ILE A 30 3.16 -1.12 -19.13
N VAL A 31 2.79 -0.09 -18.37
CA VAL A 31 1.40 0.14 -17.97
C VAL A 31 0.70 0.89 -19.10
N ARG A 32 -0.32 0.27 -19.69
CA ARG A 32 -1.01 0.80 -20.87
C ARG A 32 -2.29 1.54 -20.54
N ASP A 33 -2.92 1.19 -19.42
CA ASP A 33 -4.20 1.78 -19.05
C ASP A 33 -4.37 1.85 -17.52
N ILE A 34 -5.15 2.83 -17.07
CA ILE A 34 -5.51 3.04 -15.67
C ILE A 34 -6.96 3.51 -15.55
N ALA A 35 -7.66 3.01 -14.53
CA ALA A 35 -9.02 3.44 -14.22
C ALA A 35 -9.21 3.56 -12.70
N PHE A 36 -9.85 4.64 -12.28
CA PHE A 36 -10.32 4.77 -10.89
C PHE A 36 -11.70 4.10 -10.77
N SER A 37 -11.97 3.50 -9.61
CA SER A 37 -13.35 3.21 -9.21
C SER A 37 -14.14 4.52 -9.04
N PRO A 38 -15.48 4.51 -9.20
CA PRO A 38 -16.30 5.71 -9.05
C PRO A 38 -16.17 6.40 -7.68
N ASP A 39 -15.91 5.63 -6.62
CA ASP A 39 -15.67 6.14 -5.26
C ASP A 39 -14.23 6.64 -5.03
N GLY A 40 -13.32 6.41 -5.98
CA GLY A 40 -11.91 6.79 -5.90
C GLY A 40 -11.06 5.96 -4.92
N GLN A 41 -11.61 4.93 -4.28
CA GLN A 41 -10.89 4.10 -3.29
C GLN A 41 -10.01 3.03 -3.94
N MET A 42 -10.33 2.65 -5.19
CA MET A 42 -9.57 1.68 -5.95
C MET A 42 -9.04 2.27 -7.26
N LEU A 43 -7.88 1.76 -7.67
CA LEU A 43 -7.34 1.97 -9.01
C LEU A 43 -7.04 0.61 -9.65
N ALA A 44 -7.47 0.43 -10.89
CA ALA A 44 -7.05 -0.69 -11.72
C ALA A 44 -5.96 -0.21 -12.67
N SER A 45 -4.90 -1.00 -12.84
CA SER A 45 -3.89 -0.79 -13.88
C SER A 45 -3.73 -2.02 -14.74
N ALA A 46 -3.70 -1.84 -16.06
CA ALA A 46 -3.49 -2.90 -17.04
C ALA A 46 -2.13 -2.76 -17.72
N SER A 47 -1.41 -3.88 -17.85
CA SER A 47 -0.02 -3.89 -18.29
C SER A 47 0.25 -4.89 -19.41
N GLY A 48 1.35 -4.65 -20.13
CA GLY A 48 1.89 -5.60 -21.10
C GLY A 48 2.41 -6.90 -20.51
N ASP A 49 2.51 -7.02 -19.19
CA ASP A 49 2.87 -8.27 -18.50
C ASP A 49 1.72 -9.29 -18.46
N ARG A 50 0.58 -8.95 -19.07
CA ARG A 50 -0.65 -9.74 -19.14
C ARG A 50 -1.40 -9.84 -17.81
N THR A 51 -1.19 -8.86 -16.92
CA THR A 51 -1.90 -8.77 -15.65
C THR A 51 -2.66 -7.46 -15.51
N ILE A 52 -3.66 -7.49 -14.64
CA ILE A 52 -4.31 -6.31 -14.06
C ILE A 52 -3.98 -6.31 -12.58
N ILE A 53 -3.56 -5.16 -12.05
CA ILE A 53 -3.40 -4.98 -10.60
C ILE A 53 -4.49 -4.05 -10.10
N LEU A 54 -5.18 -4.48 -9.04
CA LEU A 54 -6.11 -3.65 -8.28
C LEU A 54 -5.39 -3.09 -7.06
N TRP A 55 -5.37 -1.76 -6.95
CA TRP A 55 -4.74 -1.01 -5.88
C TRP A 55 -5.81 -0.46 -4.96
N ASN A 56 -5.84 -0.91 -3.70
CA ASN A 56 -6.64 -0.27 -2.67
C ASN A 56 -5.90 0.99 -2.20
N LEU A 57 -6.36 2.15 -2.68
CA LEU A 57 -5.70 3.44 -2.45
C LEU A 57 -5.82 3.89 -1.01
N ASP A 58 -6.94 3.64 -0.33
CA ASP A 58 -7.08 3.97 1.08
C ASP A 58 -6.02 3.25 1.91
N ARG A 59 -5.87 1.93 1.70
CA ARG A 59 -4.83 1.15 2.37
C ARG A 59 -3.44 1.61 1.99
N ILE A 60 -3.17 1.98 0.74
CA ILE A 60 -1.81 2.32 0.29
C ILE A 60 -1.39 3.73 0.73
N LEU A 61 -2.33 4.68 0.71
CA LEU A 61 -2.07 6.10 0.93
C LEU A 61 -2.21 6.47 2.41
N GLN A 62 -3.08 5.78 3.15
CA GLN A 62 -3.37 6.04 4.56
C GLN A 62 -2.83 4.94 5.49
N LEU A 63 -1.89 4.10 5.04
CA LEU A 63 -1.30 3.06 5.88
C LEU A 63 -0.55 3.68 7.07
N ASP A 64 -1.08 3.48 8.28
CA ASP A 64 -0.25 3.56 9.48
C ASP A 64 0.63 2.30 9.54
N LYS A 65 1.91 2.49 9.23
CA LYS A 65 2.90 1.40 9.22
C LYS A 65 3.09 0.78 10.59
N LEU A 66 3.06 1.60 11.66
CA LEU A 66 3.28 1.14 13.02
C LEU A 66 2.08 0.32 13.48
N ALA A 67 0.86 0.84 13.31
CA ALA A 67 -0.35 0.09 13.64
C ALA A 67 -0.47 -1.20 12.80
N TYR A 68 -0.15 -1.14 11.51
CA TYR A 68 -0.15 -2.33 10.64
C TYR A 68 0.84 -3.39 11.11
N ALA A 69 2.09 -3.00 11.40
CA ALA A 69 3.11 -3.93 11.91
C ALA A 69 2.74 -4.49 13.28
N CYS A 70 2.19 -3.64 14.16
CA CYS A 70 1.75 -4.05 15.49
C CYS A 70 0.62 -5.07 15.44
N ASN A 71 -0.36 -4.89 14.55
CA ASN A 71 -1.42 -5.88 14.35
C ASN A 71 -0.89 -7.25 13.91
N TRP A 72 0.20 -7.31 13.13
CA TRP A 72 0.81 -8.57 12.70
C TRP A 72 1.54 -9.31 13.81
N VAL A 73 2.25 -8.58 14.67
CA VAL A 73 3.14 -9.18 15.68
C VAL A 73 2.47 -9.35 17.05
N LYS A 74 1.27 -8.77 17.24
CA LYS A 74 0.56 -8.76 18.53
C LYS A 74 0.47 -10.15 19.18
N ASP A 75 0.03 -11.15 18.43
CA ASP A 75 -0.13 -12.51 18.95
C ASP A 75 1.22 -13.14 19.32
N TYR A 76 2.26 -12.90 18.52
CA TYR A 76 3.61 -13.37 18.81
C TYR A 76 4.16 -12.76 20.11
N LEU A 77 3.97 -11.44 20.31
CA LEU A 77 4.38 -10.75 21.55
C LEU A 77 3.69 -11.34 22.80
N GLN A 78 2.46 -11.83 22.64
CA GLN A 78 1.70 -12.40 23.76
C GLN A 78 1.98 -13.90 23.98
N THR A 79 2.29 -14.66 22.93
CA THR A 79 2.35 -16.12 23.01
C THR A 79 3.76 -16.70 23.07
N ASN A 80 4.78 -15.96 22.62
CA ASN A 80 6.16 -16.46 22.67
C ASN A 80 6.68 -16.48 24.12
N GLN A 81 7.12 -17.65 24.59
CA GLN A 81 7.65 -17.86 25.94
C GLN A 81 9.10 -17.36 26.10
N GLN A 82 9.81 -17.09 25.01
CA GLN A 82 11.21 -16.62 25.02
C GLN A 82 11.35 -15.10 25.13
N LEU A 83 10.25 -14.35 25.08
CA LEU A 83 10.28 -12.89 25.14
C LEU A 83 10.33 -12.37 26.58
N GLU A 84 11.05 -11.28 26.77
CA GLU A 84 11.03 -10.52 28.01
C GLU A 84 9.64 -9.93 28.29
N GLN A 85 9.30 -9.75 29.56
CA GLN A 85 7.98 -9.25 29.96
C GLN A 85 7.73 -7.82 29.47
N SER A 86 8.78 -7.01 29.35
CA SER A 86 8.75 -5.65 28.77
C SER A 86 8.29 -5.67 27.31
N ASP A 87 8.85 -6.56 26.49
CA ASP A 87 8.61 -6.62 25.05
C ASP A 87 7.17 -6.98 24.70
N ARG A 88 6.45 -7.61 25.63
CA ARG A 88 5.02 -7.93 25.48
C ARG A 88 4.13 -6.69 25.30
N HIS A 89 4.65 -5.51 25.65
CA HIS A 89 3.91 -4.24 25.64
C HIS A 89 4.30 -3.31 24.48
N LEU A 90 5.18 -3.72 23.56
CA LEU A 90 5.68 -2.85 22.47
C LEU A 90 4.59 -2.26 21.57
N CYS A 91 3.39 -2.86 21.56
CA CYS A 91 2.25 -2.44 20.74
C CYS A 91 1.02 -2.03 21.58
N SER A 92 1.18 -1.75 22.88
CA SER A 92 0.06 -1.38 23.77
C SER A 92 -0.67 -0.10 23.36
N ASP A 93 0.04 0.81 22.70
CA ASP A 93 -0.44 2.16 22.40
C ASP A 93 -1.15 2.24 21.03
N PHE A 94 -1.18 1.12 20.29
CA PHE A 94 -1.83 0.99 18.99
C PHE A 94 -3.06 0.07 19.14
N GLY A 95 -4.19 0.66 19.52
CA GLY A 95 -5.49 0.00 19.72
C GLY A 95 -6.63 0.83 19.17
#